data_AF-A0AAD7MNI4-F1
#
_entry.id   AF-A0AAD7MNI4-F1
#
_cell.length_a   1.000
_cell.length_b   1.000
_cell.length_c   1.000
_cell.angle_alpha   90.00
_cell.angle_beta   90.00
_cell.angle_gamma   90.00
#
_symmetry.space_group_name_H-M   'P 1'
#
loop_
_entity.id
_entity.type
_entity.pdbx_description
1 polymer ?
#
loop_
_entity_poly.entity_id
_entity_poly.type
_entity_poly.pdbx_seq_one_letter_code
_entity_poly.pdbx_strand_id
1 'polypeptide(L)' 'MQMQERVVRLKNEIICSNVTCRKSKPKAGLSCCSRCLVSFYCSKPCQVYDWKHGGHKESCVNPYSGQSILHL' A
#
# COMPACT_ATOMS: atom_id res chain seq x y z
N MET A 1 0.65 -22.06 38.70
CA MET A 1 1.28 -20.81 38.23
C MET A 1 0.92 -20.64 36.75
N GLN A 2 -0.03 -19.78 36.41
CA GLN A 2 -0.46 -19.59 35.02
C GLN A 2 0.47 -18.57 34.35
N MET A 3 1.31 -19.06 33.45
CA MET A 3 2.19 -18.25 32.61
C MET A 3 1.38 -17.77 31.41
N GLN A 4 1.03 -16.48 31.37
CA GLN A 4 0.40 -15.88 30.20
C GLN A 4 1.48 -15.37 29.26
N GLU A 5 1.74 -16.14 28.20
CA GLU A 5 2.57 -15.72 27.07
C GLU A 5 1.90 -14.52 26.38
N ARG A 6 2.34 -13.31 26.72
CA ARG A 6 1.90 -12.09 26.05
C ARG A 6 2.59 -12.00 24.70
N VAL A 7 2.04 -12.68 23.70
CA VAL A 7 2.37 -12.42 22.29
C VAL A 7 1.84 -11.01 21.99
N VAL A 8 2.70 -10.00 22.09
CA VAL A 8 2.35 -8.63 21.69
C VAL A 8 2.16 -8.66 20.18
N ARG A 9 0.90 -8.78 19.72
CA ARG A 9 0.56 -8.71 18.30
C ARG A 9 0.91 -7.31 17.79
N LEU A 10 2.06 -7.17 17.13
CA LEU A 10 2.40 -5.97 16.39
C LEU A 10 1.29 -5.76 15.35
N LYS A 11 0.59 -4.62 15.43
CA LYS A 11 -0.42 -4.24 14.45
C LYS A 11 0.27 -4.01 13.12
N ASN A 12 0.24 -5.01 12.23
CA ASN A 12 0.80 -4.95 10.87
C ASN A 12 -0.14 -4.18 9.93
N GLU A 13 -0.38 -2.91 10.25
CA GLU A 13 -1.25 -2.03 9.51
C GLU A 13 -0.44 -1.12 8.58
N ILE A 14 -0.99 -0.86 7.39
CA ILE A 14 -0.45 0.05 6.39
C ILE A 14 -1.33 1.29 6.36
N ILE A 15 -0.70 2.45 6.37
CA ILE A 15 -1.37 3.74 6.22
C ILE A 15 -1.69 3.97 4.74
N CYS A 16 -2.91 4.41 4.45
CA CYS A 16 -3.34 4.79 3.11
C CYS A 16 -2.40 5.86 2.52
N SER A 17 -1.89 5.62 1.31
CA SER A 17 -0.98 6.54 0.60
C SER A 17 -1.61 7.87 0.25
N ASN A 18 -2.96 7.96 0.18
CA ASN A 18 -3.63 9.26 0.11
C ASN A 18 -3.44 10.00 1.45
N VAL A 19 -2.54 10.98 1.46
CA VAL A 19 -2.14 11.77 2.65
C VAL A 19 -3.31 12.52 3.30
N THR A 20 -4.38 12.81 2.56
CA THR A 20 -5.59 13.44 3.10
C THR A 20 -6.51 12.47 3.84
N CYS A 21 -6.35 11.16 3.64
CA CYS A 21 -7.20 10.12 4.23
C CYS A 21 -6.72 9.67 5.62
N ARG A 22 -5.42 9.39 5.77
CA ARG A 22 -4.76 8.92 7.02
C ARG A 22 -5.32 7.65 7.69
N LYS A 23 -6.23 6.91 7.05
CA LYS A 23 -6.72 5.61 7.56
C LYS A 23 -5.61 4.56 7.49
N SER A 24 -5.49 3.73 8.53
CA SER A 24 -4.69 2.51 8.52
C SER A 24 -5.59 1.27 8.39
N LYS A 25 -5.11 0.23 7.71
CA LYS A 25 -5.75 -1.08 7.62
C LYS A 25 -4.70 -2.19 7.58
N PRO A 26 -5.01 -3.44 7.98
CA PRO A 26 -4.16 -4.58 7.67
C PRO A 26 -3.94 -4.69 6.16
N LYS A 27 -2.76 -5.14 5.71
CA LYS A 27 -2.42 -5.23 4.27
C LYS A 27 -3.50 -5.88 3.40
N ALA A 28 -4.17 -6.92 3.89
CA ALA A 28 -5.27 -7.60 3.20
C ALA A 28 -6.50 -6.72 2.92
N GLY A 29 -6.65 -5.61 3.65
CA GLY A 29 -7.73 -4.65 3.51
C GLY A 29 -7.38 -3.41 2.67
N LEU A 30 -6.20 -3.37 2.04
CA LEU A 30 -5.82 -2.32 1.09
C LEU A 30 -5.67 -2.88 -0.32
N SER A 31 -5.94 -2.03 -1.31
CA SER A 31 -5.61 -2.25 -2.71
C SER A 31 -4.32 -1.52 -3.05
N CYS A 32 -3.39 -2.12 -3.79
CA CYS A 32 -2.21 -1.42 -4.30
C CYS A 32 -2.44 -0.82 -5.69
N CYS A 33 -1.62 0.17 -6.08
CA CYS A 33 -1.57 0.64 -7.45
C CYS A 33 -1.09 -0.49 -8.38
N SER A 34 -1.89 -0.86 -9.38
CA SER A 34 -1.56 -1.96 -10.31
C SER A 34 -0.33 -1.72 -11.17
N ARG A 35 0.14 -0.47 -11.30
CA ARG A 35 1.33 -0.13 -12.09
C ARG A 35 2.63 -0.26 -11.28
N CYS A 36 2.70 0.37 -10.11
CA CYS A 36 3.94 0.39 -9.32
C CYS A 36 3.98 -0.68 -8.23
N LEU A 37 2.83 -1.19 -7.78
CA LEU A 37 2.68 -2.13 -6.66
C LEU A 37 3.21 -1.62 -5.30
N VAL A 38 3.56 -0.33 -5.20
CA VAL A 38 4.16 0.28 -4.00
C VAL A 38 3.15 1.10 -3.19
N SER A 39 2.29 1.90 -3.83
CA SER A 39 1.29 2.71 -3.13
C SER A 39 0.06 1.89 -2.75
N PHE A 40 -0.41 2.01 -1.50
CA PHE A 40 -1.54 1.26 -0.95
C PHE A 40 -2.71 2.18 -0.57
N TYR A 41 -3.93 1.77 -0.92
CA TYR A 41 -5.13 2.57 -0.73
C TYR A 41 -6.20 1.79 -0.01
N CYS A 42 -6.85 2.44 0.96
CA CYS A 42 -7.98 1.83 1.67
C CYS A 42 -9.26 1.72 0.82
N SER A 43 -9.31 2.42 -0.33
CA SER A 43 -10.43 2.47 -1.27
C SER A 43 -10.02 3.06 -2.63
N LYS A 44 -10.81 2.78 -3.68
CA LYS A 44 -10.60 3.33 -5.03
C LYS A 44 -10.62 4.87 -5.09
N PRO A 45 -11.53 5.58 -4.39
CA PRO A 45 -11.50 7.04 -4.35
C PRO A 45 -10.19 7.61 -3.81
N CYS A 46 -9.54 6.96 -2.84
CA CYS A 46 -8.24 7.41 -2.34
C CYS A 46 -7.16 7.30 -3.40
N GLN A 47 -7.14 6.21 -4.18
CA GLN A 47 -6.23 6.07 -5.31
C GLN A 47 -6.46 7.17 -6.35
N VAL A 48 -7.71 7.46 -6.70
CA VAL A 48 -8.04 8.47 -7.72
C VAL A 48 -7.66 9.88 -7.27
N TYR A 49 -7.93 10.21 -5.99
CA TYR A 49 -7.51 11.49 -5.43
C TYR A 49 -5.99 11.63 -5.46
N ASP A 50 -5.28 10.64 -4.94
CA ASP A 50 -3.82 10.63 -4.90
C ASP A 50 -3.20 10.72 -6.30
N TRP A 51 -3.82 10.06 -7.29
CA TRP A 51 -3.42 10.15 -8.70
C TRP A 51 -3.62 11.54 -9.32
N LYS A 52 -4.71 12.24 -8.98
CA LYS A 52 -5.06 13.54 -9.58
C LYS A 52 -4.45 14.73 -8.83
N HIS A 53 -4.25 14.59 -7.53
CA HIS A 53 -3.96 15.71 -6.63
C HIS A 53 -2.83 15.41 -5.62
N GLY A 54 -2.48 14.14 -5.40
CA GLY A 54 -1.54 13.72 -4.35
C GLY A 54 -0.10 13.49 -4.83
N GLY A 55 0.20 13.69 -6.12
CA GLY A 55 1.56 13.53 -6.65
C GLY A 55 1.93 12.08 -7.03
N HIS A 56 0.99 11.13 -6.94
CA HIS A 56 1.31 9.75 -7.30
C HIS A 56 1.59 9.59 -8.78
N LYS A 57 0.92 10.34 -9.66
CA LYS A 57 1.08 10.21 -11.11
C LYS A 57 2.52 10.48 -11.56
N GLU A 58 3.17 11.45 -10.94
CA GLU A 58 4.54 11.91 -11.19
C GLU A 58 5.57 10.93 -10.64
N SER A 59 5.27 10.27 -9.52
CA SER A 59 6.15 9.33 -8.83
C SER A 59 5.89 7.85 -9.19
N CYS A 60 4.88 7.55 -10.01
CA CYS A 60 4.49 6.19 -10.33
C CYS A 60 5.44 5.54 -11.35
N VAL A 61 6.38 4.73 -10.83
CA VAL A 61 7.32 3.95 -11.64
C VAL A 61 6.88 2.49 -11.71
N ASN A 62 6.85 1.91 -12.92
CA ASN A 62 6.65 0.47 -13.09
C ASN A 62 7.95 -0.25 -12.71
N PRO A 63 7.97 -1.13 -11.68
CA PRO A 63 9.20 -1.82 -11.28
C PRO A 63 9.79 -2.70 -12.39
N TYR A 64 9.00 -3.02 -13.43
CA TYR A 64 9.42 -3.87 -14.55
C TYR A 64 9.83 -3.10 -15.81
N SER A 65 9.74 -1.76 -15.86
CA SER A 65 10.01 -1.01 -17.10
C SER A 65 11.46 -1.02 -17.59
N GLY A 66 12.40 -1.58 -16.82
CA GLY A 66 13.79 -1.80 -17.21
C GLY A 66 14.30 -3.23 -16.97
N GLN A 67 13.42 -4.14 -16.53
CA GLN A 67 13.77 -5.55 -16.44
C GLN A 67 13.34 -6.18 -17.75
N SER A 68 14.30 -6.48 -18.63
CA SER A 68 14.08 -7.44 -19.72
C SER A 68 13.44 -8.66 -19.08
N ILE A 69 12.19 -8.94 -19.46
CA ILE A 69 11.48 -10.15 -19.07
C ILE A 69 12.29 -11.32 -19.63
N LEU A 70 13.24 -11.84 -18.84
CA LEU A 70 13.64 -13.23 -18.93
C LEU A 70 12.47 -14.02 -18.34
N HIS A 71 11.55 -14.40 -19.20
CA HIS A 71 10.64 -15.51 -18.93
C HIS A 71 10.52 -16.35 -20.20
N LEU A 72 11.15 -17.53 -20.08
CA LEU A 72 10.75 -18.84 -20.59
C LEU A 72 10.35 -18.95 -22.07
#